data_AF-A0A411MHK3-F1
#
_entry.id   AF-A0A411MHK3-F1
#
_cell.length_a   1.000
_cell.length_b   1.000
_cell.length_c   1.000
_cell.angle_alpha   90.00
_cell.angle_beta   90.00
_cell.angle_gamma   90.00
#
_symmetry.space_group_name_H-M   'P 1'
#
loop_
_entity.id
_entity.type
_entity.pdbx_description
1 polymer ?
#
loop_
_entity_poly.entity_id
_entity_poly.type
_entity_poly.pdbx_seq_one_letter_code
_entity_poly.pdbx_strand_id
1 'polypeptide(L)'
;MLSHLPVTPSNADAYAPPIYLTAREEQVLLWCAYGKTSWEIGRILQCTESTVNFHIGNILRKFAVNTRVGAVIKALRYGMLRHQ
;
A
#
# COMPACT_ATOMS: atom_id res chain seq x y z
N MET A 1 37.14 -9.56 -10.46
CA MET A 1 36.75 -8.27 -9.86
C MET A 1 35.60 -7.68 -10.66
N LEU A 2 34.36 -8.01 -10.29
CA LEU A 2 33.17 -7.45 -10.93
C LEU A 2 32.89 -6.08 -10.30
N SER A 3 33.16 -5.02 -11.06
CA SER A 3 32.88 -3.63 -10.71
C SER A 3 31.37 -3.44 -10.49
N HIS A 4 30.98 -3.10 -9.26
CA HIS A 4 29.65 -2.62 -8.95
C HIS A 4 29.48 -1.25 -9.59
N LEU A 5 28.81 -1.18 -10.76
CA LEU A 5 28.39 0.09 -11.31
C LEU A 5 27.41 0.74 -10.31
N PRO A 6 27.61 2.01 -9.93
CA PRO A 6 26.63 2.72 -9.14
C PRO A 6 25.35 2.83 -9.97
N VAL A 7 24.27 2.22 -9.48
CA VAL A 7 22.92 2.46 -10.00
C VAL A 7 22.62 3.92 -9.64
N THR A 8 22.78 4.82 -10.60
CA THR A 8 22.29 6.19 -10.46
C THR A 8 20.76 6.10 -10.37
N PRO A 9 20.12 6.61 -9.30
CA PRO A 9 18.67 6.68 -9.28
C PRO A 9 18.24 7.51 -10.49
N SER A 10 17.43 6.92 -11.37
CA SER A 10 16.88 7.62 -12.52
C SER A 10 16.12 8.84 -12.01
N ASN A 11 16.31 9.98 -12.66
CA ASN A 11 15.70 11.27 -12.27
C ASN A 11 14.14 11.23 -12.22
N ALA A 12 13.53 10.15 -12.70
CA ALA A 12 12.10 9.85 -12.57
C ALA A 12 11.65 9.51 -11.13
N ASP A 13 12.56 9.01 -10.28
CA ASP A 13 12.24 8.66 -8.89
C ASP A 13 12.25 9.89 -7.95
N ALA A 14 12.84 11.01 -8.40
CA ALA A 14 13.05 12.21 -7.58
C ALA A 14 11.81 13.09 -7.42
N TYR A 15 10.73 12.83 -8.18
CA TYR A 15 9.52 13.68 -8.22
C TYR A 15 8.21 12.89 -8.18
N ALA A 16 8.20 11.67 -7.63
CA ALA A 16 6.93 11.00 -7.36
C ALA A 16 6.14 11.83 -6.33
N PRO A 17 4.90 12.27 -6.63
CA PRO A 17 4.13 13.04 -5.69
C PRO A 17 3.93 12.24 -4.39
N PRO A 18 3.94 12.91 -3.22
CA PRO A 18 3.74 12.23 -1.95
C PRO A 18 2.42 11.44 -1.97
N ILE A 19 2.51 10.17 -1.60
CA ILE A 19 1.38 9.26 -1.61
C ILE A 19 0.53 9.54 -0.38
N TYR A 20 -0.70 10.02 -0.58
CA TYR A 20 -1.66 10.25 0.51
C TYR A 20 -2.78 9.21 0.50
N LEU A 21 -2.88 8.47 1.59
CA LEU A 21 -4.01 7.61 1.88
C LEU A 21 -5.04 8.37 2.71
N THR A 22 -6.31 8.06 2.48
CA THR A 22 -7.39 8.45 3.39
C THR A 22 -7.33 7.58 4.65
N ALA A 23 -7.89 8.06 5.76
CA ALA A 23 -7.95 7.28 7.00
C ALA A 23 -8.56 5.88 6.80
N ARG A 24 -9.56 5.75 5.92
CA ARG A 24 -10.18 4.45 5.63
C ARG A 24 -9.26 3.54 4.82
N GLU A 25 -8.52 4.08 3.86
CA GLU A 25 -7.52 3.31 3.10
C GLU A 25 -6.35 2.87 4.00
N GLU A 26 -5.90 3.70 4.94
CA GLU A 26 -4.87 3.33 5.92
C GLU A 26 -5.34 2.15 6.78
N GLN A 27 -6.58 2.21 7.32
CA GLN A 27 -7.17 1.11 8.08
C GLN A 27 -7.25 -0.18 7.26
N VAL A 28 -7.73 -0.11 6.02
CA VAL A 28 -7.81 -1.27 5.13
C VAL A 28 -6.42 -1.85 4.86
N LEU A 29 -5.43 -1.01 4.57
CA LEU A 29 -4.07 -1.44 4.27
C LEU A 29 -3.37 -2.05 5.49
N LEU A 30 -3.64 -1.52 6.68
CA LEU A 30 -3.15 -2.08 7.95
C LEU A 30 -3.66 -3.51 8.15
N TRP A 31 -4.96 -3.76 7.97
CA TRP A 31 -5.50 -5.12 8.08
C TRP A 31 -5.02 -6.05 6.95
N CYS A 32 -4.72 -5.52 5.76
CA CYS A 32 -4.02 -6.30 4.73
C CYS A 32 -2.63 -6.74 5.20
N ALA A 33 -1.89 -5.89 5.92
CA ALA A 33 -0.58 -6.24 6.47
C ALA A 33 -0.67 -7.35 7.53
N TYR A 34 -1.79 -7.43 8.27
CA TYR A 34 -2.12 -8.54 9.17
C TYR A 34 -2.60 -9.81 8.48
N GLY A 35 -2.66 -9.84 7.14
CA GLY A 35 -3.09 -11.01 6.38
C GLY A 35 -4.60 -11.24 6.39
N LYS A 36 -5.41 -10.22 6.73
CA LYS A 36 -6.88 -10.34 6.71
C LYS A 36 -7.43 -10.34 5.28
N THR A 37 -8.41 -11.20 5.05
CA THR A 37 -9.19 -11.24 3.81
C THR A 37 -10.11 -10.02 3.69
N SER A 38 -10.55 -9.68 2.47
CA SER A 38 -11.45 -8.53 2.28
C SER A 38 -12.77 -8.68 3.04
N TRP A 39 -13.27 -9.92 3.17
CA TRP A 39 -14.43 -10.24 3.98
C TRP A 39 -14.19 -9.99 5.48
N GLU A 40 -13.08 -10.49 6.06
CA GLU A 40 -12.73 -10.23 7.46
C GLU A 40 -12.52 -8.74 7.74
N ILE A 41 -11.88 -8.01 6.83
CA ILE A 41 -11.70 -6.57 6.94
C ILE A 41 -13.06 -5.86 6.96
N GLY A 42 -14.00 -6.27 6.10
CA GLY A 42 -15.36 -5.72 6.09
C GLY A 42 -16.06 -5.95 7.43
N ARG A 43 -15.88 -7.13 8.02
CA ARG A 43 -16.38 -7.43 9.37
C ARG A 43 -15.75 -6.54 10.45
N ILE A 44 -14.45 -6.30 10.40
CA ILE A 44 -13.73 -5.48 11.38
C ILE A 44 -14.09 -4.00 11.26
N LEU A 45 -14.18 -3.49 10.03
CA LEU A 45 -14.44 -2.06 9.74
C LEU A 45 -15.94 -1.73 9.59
N GLN A 46 -16.82 -2.71 9.80
CA GLN A 46 -18.27 -2.59 9.67
C GLN A 46 -18.72 -2.07 8.29
N CYS A 47 -18.17 -2.66 7.23
CA CYS A 47 -18.55 -2.37 5.84
C CYS A 47 -18.64 -3.65 5.00
N THR A 48 -19.15 -3.53 3.77
CA THR A 48 -19.22 -4.67 2.85
C THR A 48 -17.84 -5.04 2.32
N GLU A 49 -17.66 -6.30 1.91
CA GLU A 49 -16.45 -6.75 1.23
C GLU A 49 -16.18 -5.94 -0.05
N SER A 50 -17.23 -5.60 -0.81
CA SER A 50 -17.14 -4.75 -2.01
C SER A 50 -16.59 -3.36 -1.69
N THR A 51 -16.98 -2.77 -0.57
CA THR A 51 -16.42 -1.49 -0.10
C THR A 51 -14.92 -1.62 0.23
N VAL A 52 -14.50 -2.72 0.86
CA VAL A 52 -13.07 -2.99 1.12
C VAL A 52 -12.31 -3.13 -0.20
N ASN A 53 -12.83 -3.88 -1.16
CA ASN A 53 -12.21 -4.06 -2.47
C ASN A 53 -12.10 -2.73 -3.24
N PHE A 54 -13.08 -1.84 -3.12
CA PHE A 54 -13.01 -0.48 -3.65
C PHE A 54 -11.82 0.31 -3.05
N HIS A 55 -11.65 0.29 -1.73
CA HIS A 55 -10.50 0.93 -1.08
C HIS A 55 -9.17 0.31 -1.49
N ILE A 56 -9.08 -1.02 -1.58
CA ILE A 56 -7.88 -1.71 -2.09
C ILE A 56 -7.56 -1.23 -3.50
N GLY A 57 -8.53 -1.17 -4.40
CA GLY A 57 -8.32 -0.68 -5.78
C GLY A 57 -7.76 0.75 -5.82
N ASN A 58 -8.22 1.63 -4.93
CA ASN A 58 -7.67 2.98 -4.83
C ASN A 58 -6.24 2.99 -4.26
N ILE A 59 -5.94 2.17 -3.25
CA ILE A 59 -4.59 2.02 -2.71
C ILE A 59 -3.63 1.53 -3.79
N LEU A 60 -3.99 0.47 -4.53
CA LEU A 60 -3.18 -0.08 -5.62
C LEU A 60 -2.83 0.98 -6.66
N ARG A 61 -3.82 1.79 -7.07
CA ARG A 61 -3.65 2.91 -8.01
C ARG A 61 -2.71 3.97 -7.46
N LYS A 62 -2.93 4.42 -6.22
CA LYS A 62 -2.08 5.42 -5.54
C LYS A 62 -0.64 4.96 -5.37
N PHE A 63 -0.45 3.64 -5.17
CA PHE A 63 0.85 3.04 -4.95
C PHE A 63 1.52 2.60 -6.25
N ALA A 64 0.84 2.69 -7.39
CA ALA A 64 1.30 2.17 -8.68
C ALA A 64 1.76 0.70 -8.60
N VAL A 65 0.94 -0.15 -7.97
CA VAL A 65 1.19 -1.59 -7.81
C VAL A 65 -0.06 -2.39 -8.16
N ASN A 66 0.11 -3.65 -8.55
CA ASN A 66 -1.00 -4.50 -9.02
C ASN A 66 -1.51 -5.49 -7.97
N THR A 67 -0.83 -5.60 -6.83
CA THR A 67 -1.18 -6.57 -5.79
C THR A 67 -1.25 -5.91 -4.42
N ARG A 68 -2.18 -6.39 -3.59
CA ARG A 68 -2.32 -5.90 -2.21
C ARG A 68 -1.06 -6.14 -1.38
N VAL A 69 -0.35 -7.24 -1.63
CA VAL A 69 0.96 -7.53 -1.01
C VAL A 69 2.00 -6.50 -1.45
N GLY A 70 2.06 -6.16 -2.74
CA GLY A 70 2.92 -5.08 -3.24
C GLY A 70 2.62 -3.74 -2.58
N ALA A 71 1.33 -3.45 -2.33
CA ALA A 71 0.95 -2.24 -1.61
C ALA A 71 1.43 -2.26 -0.15
N VAL A 72 1.26 -3.38 0.56
CA VAL A 72 1.77 -3.55 1.93
C VAL A 72 3.28 -3.36 2.00
N ILE A 73 4.04 -4.00 1.09
CA ILE A 73 5.50 -3.87 1.04
C ILE A 73 5.92 -2.41 0.82
N LYS A 74 5.24 -1.70 -0.08
CA LYS A 74 5.54 -0.28 -0.35
C LYS A 74 5.18 0.61 0.84
N ALA A 75 4.06 0.36 1.52
CA ALA A 75 3.70 1.08 2.75
C ALA A 75 4.72 0.87 3.88
N LEU A 76 5.20 -0.36 4.05
CA LEU A 76 6.25 -0.68 5.02
C LEU A 76 7.55 0.07 4.72
N ARG A 77 7.99 0.07 3.44
CA ARG A 77 9.21 0.79 3.02
C ARG A 77 9.13 2.29 3.25
N TYR A 78 7.95 2.88 3.14
CA TYR A 78 7.73 4.31 3.37
C TYR A 78 7.31 4.66 4.81
N GLY A 79 7.23 3.69 5.72
CA GLY A 79 6.80 3.94 7.11
C GLY A 79 5.35 4.42 7.23
N MET A 80 4.49 4.07 6.26
CA MET A 80 3.10 4.53 6.18
C MET A 80 2.12 3.65 6.97
N LEU A 81 2.56 2.49 7.47
CA LEU A 81 1.75 1.66 8.38
C LEU A 81 1.95 2.13 9.81
N ARG A 82 0.98 2.88 10.34
CA ARG A 82 0.96 3.31 11.73
C ARG A 82 0.03 2.40 12.51
N HIS A 83 0.53 1.83 13.60
CA HIS A 83 -0.33 1.28 14.64
C HIS A 83 -1.04 2.43 15.35
N GLN A 84 -2.35 2.31 15.53
CA GLN A 84 -3.10 3.14 16.47
C GLN A 84 -2.84 2.66 17.90
#